data_AF-A0A847XDA7-F1
#
_entry.id   AF-A0A847XDA7-F1
#
_cell.length_a   1.000
_cell.length_b   1.000
_cell.length_c   1.000
_cell.angle_alpha   90.00
_cell.angle_beta   90.00
_cell.angle_gamma   90.00
#
_symmetry.space_group_name_H-M   'P 1'
#
loop_
_entity.id
_entity.type
_entity.pdbx_description
1 polymer ?
#
loop_
_entity_poly.entity_id
_entity_poly.type
_entity_poly.pdbx_seq_one_letter_code
_entity_poly.pdbx_strand_id
1 'polypeptide(L)'
;MIFPIDRVQYSITKNKFYLFEFVMVENIYSLEQMLQQKTNFWANFKKSIDIVHRNKLDLIPKLNNNIAKHIIIYQKDVDDLIIVLFIGQGKYIPHKYTFKKLSNYFRKLNGIDGITSSKGLGVVRSDNEDNFVNAILTELYELDDKYSDDCGLEITKRLLDGDETKGFDIDLFQYISSTREYILYEFLKNETGYISNIKAHPMRYSWTNRKDDNKRKFISLWRAKRYFEGKLYLINYSNDKNEKISISEVIDLSEENGFIEENKYCMSYNIFIAWLKDMHKYTKKHNYYLSDFRHKNYDKDFFAHWKASKKDYGKGFYD
;
A
#
# COMPACT_ATOMS: atom_id res chain seq x y z
N MET A 1 -1.26 -11.57 7.90
CA MET A 1 -0.08 -11.43 7.02
C MET A 1 -0.11 -10.04 6.42
N ILE A 2 1.06 -9.41 6.33
CA ILE A 2 1.29 -8.01 5.94
C ILE A 2 2.09 -7.99 4.63
N PHE A 3 1.58 -7.39 3.58
CA PHE A 3 2.22 -7.45 2.26
C PHE A 3 2.10 -6.11 1.53
N PRO A 4 3.06 -5.73 0.68
CA PRO A 4 2.90 -4.56 -0.17
C PRO A 4 1.81 -4.82 -1.21
N ILE A 5 1.19 -3.78 -1.75
CA ILE A 5 0.35 -3.91 -2.95
C ILE A 5 0.97 -3.03 -4.02
N ASP A 6 1.35 -3.63 -5.14
CA ASP A 6 2.13 -2.95 -6.17
C ASP A 6 1.40 -1.73 -6.73
N ARG A 7 0.09 -1.85 -6.94
CA ARG A 7 -0.71 -0.72 -7.39
C ARG A 7 -2.17 -0.81 -6.98
N VAL A 8 -2.69 0.33 -6.54
CA VAL A 8 -4.12 0.53 -6.32
C VAL A 8 -4.61 1.72 -7.13
N GLN A 9 -5.80 1.59 -7.71
CA GLN A 9 -6.48 2.70 -8.36
C GLN A 9 -7.94 2.75 -7.91
N TYR A 10 -8.40 3.93 -7.54
CA TYR A 10 -9.82 4.19 -7.32
C TYR A 10 -10.46 4.79 -8.57
N SER A 11 -11.61 4.27 -8.97
CA SER A 11 -12.49 4.91 -9.95
C SER A 11 -13.67 5.54 -9.24
N ILE A 12 -13.82 6.86 -9.37
CA ILE A 12 -14.97 7.61 -8.87
C ILE A 12 -16.22 7.22 -9.66
N THR A 13 -16.12 7.21 -10.98
CA THR A 13 -17.22 6.91 -11.91
C THR A 13 -17.84 5.54 -11.64
N LYS A 14 -17.01 4.55 -11.30
CA LYS A 14 -17.47 3.18 -10.98
C LYS A 14 -17.63 2.92 -9.48
N ASN A 15 -17.28 3.89 -8.64
CA ASN A 15 -17.12 3.75 -7.19
C ASN A 15 -16.43 2.42 -6.81
N LYS A 16 -15.26 2.16 -7.41
CA LYS A 16 -14.60 0.86 -7.31
C LYS A 16 -13.09 0.96 -7.22
N PHE A 17 -12.51 0.14 -6.37
CA PHE A 17 -11.07 -0.06 -6.29
C PHE A 17 -10.60 -1.18 -7.23
N TYR A 18 -9.48 -0.91 -7.88
CA TYR A 18 -8.75 -1.80 -8.76
C TYR A 18 -7.38 -2.07 -8.13
N LEU A 19 -7.14 -3.32 -7.76
CA LEU A 19 -5.86 -3.81 -7.27
C LEU A 19 -5.13 -4.49 -8.42
N PHE A 20 -3.87 -4.12 -8.61
CA PHE A 20 -2.96 -4.78 -9.54
C PHE A 20 -1.79 -5.36 -8.77
N GLU A 21 -1.56 -6.63 -9.03
CA GLU A 21 -0.46 -7.42 -8.51
C GLU A 21 0.34 -7.90 -9.72
N PHE A 22 1.63 -7.60 -9.77
CA PHE A 22 2.49 -7.94 -10.89
C PHE A 22 3.44 -9.05 -10.50
N VAL A 23 3.40 -10.16 -11.25
CA VAL A 23 4.22 -11.33 -10.97
C VAL A 23 5.07 -11.64 -12.20
N MET A 24 6.38 -11.43 -12.08
CA MET A 24 7.32 -11.84 -13.12
C MET A 24 7.60 -13.34 -13.01
N VAL A 25 7.63 -14.04 -14.14
CA VAL A 25 7.98 -15.46 -14.23
C VAL A 25 9.06 -15.69 -15.28
N GLU A 26 9.82 -16.77 -15.14
CA GLU A 26 10.91 -17.11 -16.06
C GLU A 26 10.40 -17.67 -17.39
N ASN A 27 9.27 -18.41 -17.39
CA ASN A 27 8.72 -19.06 -18.57
C ASN A 27 7.19 -18.98 -18.60
N ILE A 28 6.67 -17.90 -19.19
CA ILE A 28 5.22 -17.68 -19.29
C ILE A 28 4.53 -18.66 -20.24
N TYR A 29 5.22 -19.16 -21.27
CA TYR A 29 4.68 -20.12 -22.23
C TYR A 29 4.37 -21.48 -21.59
N SER A 30 5.17 -21.92 -20.61
CA SER A 30 4.87 -23.12 -19.84
C SER A 30 3.54 -22.98 -19.09
N LEU A 31 3.31 -21.83 -18.44
CA LEU A 31 2.05 -21.53 -17.76
C LEU A 31 0.87 -21.46 -18.74
N GLU A 32 1.09 -20.92 -19.94
CA GLU A 32 0.09 -20.85 -21.00
C GLU A 32 -0.35 -22.25 -21.47
N GLN A 33 0.61 -23.15 -21.72
CA GLN A 33 0.31 -24.55 -22.09
C GLN A 33 -0.51 -25.25 -21.01
N MET A 34 -0.19 -25.01 -19.74
CA MET A 34 -0.96 -25.56 -18.62
C MET A 34 -2.41 -25.06 -18.58
N LEU A 35 -2.64 -23.77 -18.86
CA LEU A 35 -3.98 -23.21 -19.00
C LEU A 35 -4.76 -23.89 -20.13
N GLN A 36 -4.11 -24.14 -21.28
CA GLN A 36 -4.74 -24.80 -22.43
C GLN A 36 -5.12 -26.26 -22.11
N GLN A 37 -4.25 -26.98 -21.39
CA GLN A 37 -4.44 -28.38 -21.03
C GLN A 37 -5.38 -28.61 -19.84
N LYS A 38 -5.93 -27.54 -19.23
CA LYS A 38 -6.78 -27.60 -18.02
C LYS A 38 -6.14 -28.39 -16.87
N THR A 39 -4.80 -28.34 -16.76
CA THR A 39 -4.07 -28.97 -15.66
C THR A 39 -4.18 -28.11 -14.39
N ASN A 40 -3.53 -28.55 -13.30
CA ASN A 40 -3.51 -27.80 -12.04
C ASN A 40 -2.60 -26.55 -12.13
N PHE A 41 -3.01 -25.57 -12.94
CA PHE A 41 -2.33 -24.29 -13.19
C PHE A 41 -1.89 -23.62 -11.89
N TRP A 42 -2.80 -23.54 -10.90
CA TRP A 42 -2.52 -22.86 -9.64
C TRP A 42 -1.40 -23.51 -8.84
N ALA A 43 -1.40 -24.84 -8.74
CA ALA A 43 -0.35 -25.54 -8.02
C ALA A 43 1.01 -25.34 -8.69
N ASN A 44 1.07 -25.30 -10.02
CA ASN A 44 2.32 -25.12 -10.75
C ASN A 44 2.78 -23.66 -10.78
N PHE A 45 1.88 -22.70 -10.98
CA PHE A 45 2.20 -21.28 -10.89
C PHE A 45 2.75 -20.91 -9.51
N LYS A 46 2.19 -21.47 -8.44
CA LYS A 46 2.76 -21.32 -7.10
C LYS A 46 4.14 -21.95 -6.93
N LYS A 47 4.50 -22.97 -7.71
CA LYS A 47 5.85 -23.55 -7.66
C LYS A 47 6.86 -22.68 -8.41
N SER A 48 6.43 -21.88 -9.38
CA SER A 48 7.31 -21.00 -10.16
C SER A 48 7.57 -19.64 -9.53
N ILE A 49 7.08 -19.39 -8.32
CA ILE A 49 7.27 -18.13 -7.58
C ILE A 49 7.70 -18.44 -6.14
N ASP A 50 8.38 -17.51 -5.50
CA ASP A 50 8.86 -17.70 -4.14
C ASP A 50 7.71 -17.79 -3.10
N ILE A 51 8.08 -18.13 -1.87
CA ILE A 51 7.14 -18.31 -0.76
C ILE A 51 6.37 -17.03 -0.41
N VAL A 52 6.99 -15.87 -0.57
CA VAL A 52 6.38 -14.59 -0.26
C VAL A 52 5.26 -14.28 -1.25
N HIS A 53 5.57 -14.32 -2.55
CA HIS A 53 4.58 -14.10 -3.60
C HIS A 53 3.45 -15.13 -3.51
N ARG A 54 3.76 -16.41 -3.26
CA ARG A 54 2.74 -17.44 -3.00
C ARG A 54 1.76 -17.03 -1.89
N ASN A 55 2.30 -16.60 -0.75
CA ASN A 55 1.49 -16.26 0.40
C ASN A 55 0.62 -15.00 0.14
N LYS A 56 1.18 -14.00 -0.56
CA LYS A 56 0.46 -12.81 -1.04
C LYS A 56 -0.72 -13.21 -1.95
N LEU A 57 -0.47 -14.07 -2.94
CA LEU A 57 -1.49 -14.58 -3.85
C LEU A 57 -2.58 -15.42 -3.16
N ASP A 58 -2.29 -16.05 -2.02
CA ASP A 58 -3.30 -16.75 -1.21
C ASP A 58 -4.24 -15.83 -0.41
N LEU A 59 -3.89 -14.54 -0.32
CA LEU A 59 -4.66 -13.55 0.42
C LEU A 59 -5.50 -12.66 -0.48
N ILE A 60 -4.98 -12.26 -1.64
CA ILE A 60 -5.70 -11.39 -2.58
C ILE A 60 -7.14 -11.89 -2.87
N PRO A 61 -7.40 -13.19 -3.10
CA PRO A 61 -8.76 -13.68 -3.32
C PRO A 61 -9.70 -13.47 -2.14
N LYS A 62 -9.17 -13.53 -0.91
CA LYS A 62 -9.91 -13.40 0.36
C LYS A 62 -10.29 -11.95 0.67
N LEU A 63 -9.68 -10.97 0.00
CA LEU A 63 -10.06 -9.57 0.11
C LEU A 63 -11.48 -9.32 -0.39
N ASN A 64 -12.11 -8.24 0.07
CA ASN A 64 -13.49 -7.85 -0.25
C ASN A 64 -13.85 -8.06 -1.73
N ASN A 65 -14.99 -8.71 -1.99
CA ASN A 65 -15.48 -9.01 -3.34
C ASN A 65 -15.82 -7.77 -4.17
N ASN A 66 -16.01 -6.61 -3.52
CA ASN A 66 -16.23 -5.34 -4.22
C ASN A 66 -14.95 -4.81 -4.88
N ILE A 67 -13.78 -5.35 -4.55
CA ILE A 67 -12.50 -4.95 -5.17
C ILE A 67 -12.33 -5.69 -6.49
N ALA A 68 -12.01 -4.96 -7.56
CA ALA A 68 -11.56 -5.57 -8.81
C ALA A 68 -10.08 -5.95 -8.66
N LYS A 69 -9.79 -7.24 -8.62
CA LYS A 69 -8.45 -7.78 -8.34
C LYS A 69 -7.86 -8.36 -9.62
N HIS A 70 -6.65 -7.94 -9.97
CA HIS A 70 -5.92 -8.36 -11.16
C HIS A 70 -4.55 -8.87 -10.74
N ILE A 71 -4.26 -10.14 -11.07
CA ILE A 71 -2.89 -10.65 -11.02
C ILE A 71 -2.39 -10.66 -12.46
N ILE A 72 -1.34 -9.90 -12.73
CA ILE A 72 -0.73 -9.71 -14.04
C ILE A 72 0.56 -10.50 -14.04
N ILE A 73 0.55 -11.64 -14.72
CA ILE A 73 1.70 -12.52 -14.85
C ILE A 73 2.38 -12.20 -16.18
N TYR A 74 3.67 -11.87 -16.12
CA TYR A 74 4.45 -11.46 -17.28
C TYR A 74 5.85 -12.08 -17.25
N GLN A 75 6.54 -12.06 -18.39
CA GLN A 75 7.94 -12.43 -18.49
C GLN A 75 8.72 -11.23 -19.04
N LYS A 76 9.93 -11.02 -18.56
CA LYS A 76 10.81 -9.96 -19.05
C LYS A 76 11.05 -10.13 -20.55
N ASP A 77 11.01 -9.03 -21.29
CA ASP A 77 11.25 -8.96 -22.74
C ASP A 77 10.29 -9.81 -23.61
N VAL A 78 9.14 -10.22 -23.06
CA VAL A 78 8.08 -10.94 -23.77
C VAL A 78 6.80 -10.10 -23.78
N ASP A 79 6.49 -9.51 -24.93
CA ASP A 79 5.39 -8.55 -25.08
C ASP A 79 4.16 -9.12 -25.83
N ASP A 80 4.28 -10.31 -26.43
CA ASP A 80 3.19 -10.97 -27.14
C ASP A 80 2.28 -11.78 -26.21
N LEU A 81 2.74 -12.13 -25.01
CA LEU A 81 1.97 -12.89 -24.04
C LEU A 81 2.09 -12.32 -22.61
N ILE A 82 0.93 -11.97 -22.06
CA ILE A 82 0.70 -11.64 -20.67
C ILE A 82 -0.57 -12.37 -20.21
N ILE A 83 -0.52 -13.01 -19.04
CA ILE A 83 -1.67 -13.68 -18.44
C ILE A 83 -2.24 -12.79 -17.36
N VAL A 84 -3.49 -12.37 -17.52
CA VAL A 84 -4.21 -11.59 -16.52
C VAL A 84 -5.26 -12.48 -15.85
N LEU A 85 -5.15 -12.65 -14.55
CA LEU A 85 -6.10 -13.38 -13.74
C LEU A 85 -7.05 -12.38 -13.08
N PHE A 86 -8.29 -12.32 -13.55
CA PHE A 86 -9.34 -11.57 -12.88
C PHE A 86 -9.93 -12.42 -11.77
N ILE A 87 -10.10 -11.84 -10.58
CA ILE A 87 -10.67 -12.54 -9.44
C ILE A 87 -12.07 -12.02 -9.16
N GLY A 88 -13.07 -12.89 -9.33
CA GLY A 88 -14.48 -12.61 -9.04
C GLY A 88 -15.13 -13.77 -8.30
N GLN A 89 -15.83 -13.49 -7.20
CA GLN A 89 -16.55 -14.50 -6.39
C GLN A 89 -15.68 -15.72 -6.01
N GLY A 90 -14.40 -15.50 -5.70
CA GLY A 90 -13.46 -16.56 -5.33
C GLY A 90 -12.97 -17.43 -6.50
N LYS A 91 -13.33 -17.11 -7.74
CA LYS A 91 -12.83 -17.78 -8.95
C LYS A 91 -11.83 -16.91 -9.67
N TYR A 92 -10.84 -17.58 -10.25
CA TYR A 92 -9.85 -16.97 -11.13
C TYR A 92 -10.25 -17.19 -12.58
N ILE A 93 -10.31 -16.11 -13.34
CA ILE A 93 -10.64 -16.14 -14.75
C ILE A 93 -9.38 -15.69 -15.51
N PRO A 94 -8.65 -16.62 -16.15
CA PRO A 94 -7.44 -16.30 -16.90
C PRO A 94 -7.79 -15.70 -18.25
N HIS A 95 -7.13 -14.62 -18.62
CA HIS A 95 -7.19 -13.98 -19.93
C HIS A 95 -5.79 -13.77 -20.49
N LYS A 96 -5.66 -13.92 -21.80
CA LYS A 96 -4.40 -13.65 -22.51
C LYS A 96 -4.43 -12.27 -23.14
N TYR A 97 -3.36 -11.53 -22.95
CA TYR A 97 -3.14 -10.21 -23.51
C TYR A 97 -1.79 -10.17 -24.24
N THR A 98 -1.68 -9.32 -25.25
CA THR A 98 -0.38 -8.76 -25.62
C THR A 98 -0.12 -7.52 -24.75
N PHE A 99 1.13 -7.12 -24.59
CA PHE A 99 1.50 -5.89 -23.90
C PHE A 99 0.70 -4.68 -24.42
N LYS A 100 0.61 -4.51 -25.74
CA LYS A 100 -0.19 -3.44 -26.36
C LYS A 100 -1.66 -3.46 -25.94
N LYS A 101 -2.28 -4.64 -25.88
CA LYS A 101 -3.70 -4.76 -25.44
C LYS A 101 -3.84 -4.43 -23.96
N LEU A 102 -2.91 -4.90 -23.12
CA LEU A 102 -2.93 -4.60 -21.69
C LEU A 102 -2.68 -3.12 -21.41
N SER A 103 -1.69 -2.50 -22.06
CA SER A 103 -1.41 -1.06 -21.94
C SER A 103 -2.65 -0.23 -22.31
N ASN A 104 -3.32 -0.55 -23.42
CA ASN A 104 -4.56 0.13 -23.80
C ASN A 104 -5.66 -0.02 -22.74
N TYR A 105 -5.82 -1.20 -22.13
CA TYR A 105 -6.77 -1.41 -21.03
C TYR A 105 -6.39 -0.59 -19.79
N PHE A 106 -5.11 -0.65 -19.40
CA PHE A 106 -4.56 0.01 -18.23
C PHE A 106 -4.69 1.54 -18.33
N ARG A 107 -4.33 2.12 -19.48
CA ARG A 107 -4.47 3.57 -19.76
C ARG A 107 -5.92 4.02 -19.79
N LYS A 108 -6.83 3.24 -20.39
CA LYS A 108 -8.28 3.53 -20.35
C LYS A 108 -8.82 3.57 -18.94
N LEU A 109 -8.41 2.61 -18.11
CA LEU A 109 -8.79 2.60 -16.71
C LEU A 109 -8.18 3.78 -15.94
N ASN A 110 -6.88 4.06 -16.13
CA ASN A 110 -6.22 5.22 -15.54
C ASN A 110 -6.92 6.54 -15.92
N GLY A 111 -7.41 6.64 -17.16
CA GLY A 111 -8.17 7.77 -17.69
C GLY A 111 -9.65 7.86 -17.29
N ILE A 112 -10.19 6.86 -16.57
CA ILE A 112 -11.66 6.70 -16.43
C ILE A 112 -12.39 7.89 -15.83
N ASP A 113 -11.76 8.61 -14.89
CA ASP A 113 -12.35 9.78 -14.22
C ASP A 113 -11.90 11.12 -14.83
N GLY A 114 -11.49 11.14 -16.11
CA GLY A 114 -11.14 12.38 -16.83
C GLY A 114 -9.76 12.97 -16.51
N ILE A 115 -9.52 14.25 -16.80
CA ILE A 115 -8.21 14.88 -16.53
C ILE A 115 -8.20 15.39 -15.08
N THR A 116 -7.32 14.84 -14.26
CA THR A 116 -7.00 15.36 -12.92
C THR A 116 -5.50 15.51 -12.83
N SER A 117 -4.99 16.65 -12.35
CA SER A 117 -3.55 16.99 -12.37
C SER A 117 -2.70 16.12 -11.44
N SER A 118 -2.29 14.93 -11.88
CA SER A 118 -1.52 14.01 -11.05
C SER A 118 -0.02 14.20 -11.26
N LYS A 119 0.81 13.70 -10.35
CA LYS A 119 2.26 13.65 -10.62
C LYS A 119 2.53 12.49 -11.59
N GLY A 120 3.53 12.65 -12.45
CA GLY A 120 4.07 11.53 -13.24
C GLY A 120 4.51 10.38 -12.33
N LEU A 121 4.37 9.14 -12.80
CA LEU A 121 4.72 7.96 -12.01
C LEU A 121 6.24 7.86 -11.83
N GLY A 122 6.72 7.75 -10.59
CA GLY A 122 8.16 7.61 -10.30
C GLY A 122 8.95 8.92 -10.27
N VAL A 123 8.31 10.09 -10.26
CA VAL A 123 8.99 11.41 -10.15
C VAL A 123 9.74 11.58 -8.81
N VAL A 124 9.56 10.67 -7.84
CA VAL A 124 10.06 10.80 -6.45
C VAL A 124 10.96 9.64 -6.00
N ARG A 125 11.24 8.62 -6.83
CA ARG A 125 12.11 7.50 -6.43
C ARG A 125 13.38 7.46 -7.28
N SER A 126 14.53 7.76 -6.66
CA SER A 126 15.87 7.56 -7.25
C SER A 126 16.27 6.09 -7.27
N ASP A 127 15.78 5.32 -6.29
CA ASP A 127 16.02 3.89 -6.13
C ASP A 127 14.68 3.14 -6.17
N ASN A 128 14.62 2.00 -6.87
CA ASN A 128 13.38 1.24 -7.03
C ASN A 128 12.96 0.47 -5.75
N GLU A 129 13.87 0.30 -4.78
CA GLU A 129 13.65 -0.50 -3.56
C GLU A 129 13.31 0.37 -2.33
N ASP A 130 12.20 0.06 -1.65
CA ASP A 130 11.95 0.59 -0.29
C ASP A 130 12.69 -0.26 0.75
N ASN A 131 13.94 0.14 1.02
CA ASN A 131 14.83 -0.58 1.92
C ASN A 131 14.26 -0.76 3.35
N PHE A 132 13.40 0.15 3.83
CA PHE A 132 12.85 0.05 5.17
C PHE A 132 11.70 -0.95 5.23
N VAL A 133 10.76 -0.86 4.28
CA VAL A 133 9.66 -1.83 4.17
C VAL A 133 10.20 -3.24 3.93
N ASN A 134 11.17 -3.39 3.03
CA ASN A 134 11.81 -4.69 2.76
C ASN A 134 12.51 -5.26 4.00
N ALA A 135 13.19 -4.43 4.79
CA ALA A 135 13.80 -4.86 6.05
C ALA A 135 12.76 -5.34 7.07
N ILE A 136 11.66 -4.59 7.23
CA ILE A 136 10.54 -5.00 8.11
C ILE A 136 10.00 -6.36 7.67
N LEU A 137 9.70 -6.54 6.38
CA LEU A 137 9.12 -7.79 5.89
C LEU A 137 10.08 -8.97 6.04
N THR A 138 11.38 -8.76 5.79
CA THR A 138 12.43 -9.77 6.03
C THR A 138 12.42 -10.22 7.50
N GLU A 139 12.38 -9.28 8.44
CA GLU A 139 12.38 -9.55 9.88
C GLU A 139 11.06 -10.16 10.39
N LEU A 140 9.92 -9.74 9.82
CA LEU A 140 8.60 -10.27 10.17
C LEU A 140 8.40 -11.70 9.72
N TYR A 141 8.93 -12.05 8.56
CA TYR A 141 8.79 -13.39 7.99
C TYR A 141 9.97 -14.31 8.26
N GLU A 142 10.98 -13.82 9.00
CA GLU A 142 12.16 -14.60 9.38
C GLU A 142 12.81 -15.22 8.13
N LEU A 143 12.92 -14.41 7.06
CA LEU A 143 13.52 -14.84 5.80
C LEU A 143 15.04 -14.86 5.93
N ASP A 144 15.66 -15.90 5.39
CA ASP A 144 17.12 -15.99 5.30
C ASP A 144 17.69 -14.93 4.34
N ASP A 145 16.95 -14.62 3.27
CA ASP A 145 17.30 -13.63 2.25
C ASP A 145 16.44 -12.35 2.36
N LYS A 146 16.97 -11.24 1.83
CA LYS A 146 16.26 -9.95 1.77
C LYS A 146 14.96 -10.09 0.98
N TYR A 147 13.86 -9.63 1.57
CA TYR A 147 12.61 -9.43 0.85
C TYR A 147 12.82 -8.48 -0.34
N SER A 148 12.44 -8.90 -1.54
CA SER A 148 12.47 -8.07 -2.76
C SER A 148 11.19 -8.31 -3.55
N ASP A 149 10.44 -7.22 -3.79
CA ASP A 149 9.20 -7.19 -4.55
C ASP A 149 9.16 -5.91 -5.39
N ASP A 150 9.99 -5.90 -6.44
CA ASP A 150 10.19 -4.74 -7.32
C ASP A 150 9.42 -4.88 -8.65
N CYS A 151 8.62 -5.93 -8.79
CA CYS A 151 8.06 -6.36 -10.07
C CYS A 151 7.04 -5.37 -10.66
N GLY A 152 6.39 -4.55 -9.85
CA GLY A 152 5.28 -3.71 -10.29
C GLY A 152 5.65 -2.36 -10.91
N LEU A 153 6.75 -1.74 -10.49
CA LEU A 153 7.02 -0.34 -10.84
C LEU A 153 7.42 -0.17 -12.30
N GLU A 154 8.36 -0.99 -12.79
CA GLU A 154 8.87 -0.89 -14.16
C GLU A 154 7.78 -1.18 -15.20
N ILE A 155 7.05 -2.28 -15.02
CA ILE A 155 5.95 -2.63 -15.92
C ILE A 155 4.82 -1.60 -15.88
N THR A 156 4.51 -1.01 -14.72
CA THR A 156 3.50 0.05 -14.64
C THR A 156 3.92 1.30 -15.41
N LYS A 157 5.20 1.71 -15.30
CA LYS A 157 5.75 2.82 -16.11
C LYS A 157 5.60 2.54 -17.61
N ARG A 158 5.96 1.32 -18.04
CA ARG A 158 5.80 0.90 -19.45
C ARG A 158 4.34 0.89 -19.88
N LEU A 159 3.42 0.37 -19.05
CA LEU A 159 1.99 0.27 -19.37
C LEU A 159 1.33 1.64 -19.54
N LEU A 160 1.77 2.64 -18.77
CA LEU A 160 1.26 4.00 -18.85
C LEU A 160 1.83 4.82 -20.00
N ASP A 161 3.00 4.45 -20.53
CA ASP A 161 3.57 5.11 -21.72
C ASP A 161 3.69 6.64 -21.55
N GLY A 162 4.20 7.06 -20.38
CA GLY A 162 4.36 8.47 -20.02
C GLY A 162 3.10 9.18 -19.50
N ASP A 163 1.93 8.52 -19.53
CA ASP A 163 0.71 9.10 -18.96
C ASP A 163 0.87 9.36 -17.45
N GLU A 164 0.37 10.51 -16.99
CA GLU A 164 0.19 10.76 -15.57
C GLU A 164 -0.69 9.68 -14.95
N THR A 165 -0.32 9.23 -13.77
CA THR A 165 -1.03 8.14 -13.12
C THR A 165 -2.02 8.63 -12.08
N LYS A 166 -3.18 8.01 -12.02
CA LYS A 166 -4.16 8.21 -10.94
C LYS A 166 -4.14 7.09 -9.91
N GLY A 167 -3.34 6.06 -10.15
CA GLY A 167 -3.05 5.06 -9.13
C GLY A 167 -2.21 5.66 -8.01
N PHE A 168 -2.20 4.97 -6.89
CA PHE A 168 -1.34 5.24 -5.76
C PHE A 168 -0.87 3.92 -5.16
N ASP A 169 0.23 4.00 -4.44
CA ASP A 169 0.86 2.85 -3.80
C ASP A 169 0.37 2.79 -2.35
N ILE A 170 0.20 1.57 -1.84
CA ILE A 170 -0.01 1.29 -0.42
C ILE A 170 1.22 0.51 0.02
N ASP A 171 2.02 1.10 0.89
CA ASP A 171 3.32 0.52 1.25
C ASP A 171 3.16 -0.85 1.90
N LEU A 172 2.28 -0.98 2.90
CA LEU A 172 1.85 -2.30 3.40
C LEU A 172 0.34 -2.37 3.60
N PHE A 173 -0.19 -3.55 3.32
CA PHE A 173 -1.58 -3.90 3.47
C PHE A 173 -1.70 -5.16 4.33
N GLN A 174 -2.68 -5.19 5.23
CA GLN A 174 -2.97 -6.33 6.06
C GLN A 174 -4.45 -6.61 6.12
N TYR A 175 -4.79 -7.90 6.04
CA TYR A 175 -6.12 -8.40 6.39
C TYR A 175 -6.01 -9.30 7.62
N ILE A 176 -6.77 -8.95 8.66
CA ILE A 176 -6.86 -9.71 9.91
C ILE A 176 -8.11 -10.58 9.84
N SER A 177 -7.94 -11.87 9.55
CA SER A 177 -9.06 -12.79 9.31
C SER A 177 -9.96 -13.01 10.53
N SER A 178 -9.39 -12.96 11.74
CA SER A 178 -10.10 -13.16 13.01
C SER A 178 -11.13 -12.05 13.31
N THR A 179 -10.85 -10.82 12.88
CA THR A 179 -11.74 -9.66 13.08
C THR A 179 -12.38 -9.17 11.79
N ARG A 180 -11.89 -9.65 10.63
CA ARG A 180 -12.24 -9.21 9.28
C ARG A 180 -11.90 -7.75 9.00
N GLU A 181 -10.86 -7.25 9.64
CA GLU A 181 -10.41 -5.86 9.46
C GLU A 181 -9.27 -5.75 8.45
N TYR A 182 -9.28 -4.62 7.76
CA TYR A 182 -8.22 -4.20 6.86
C TYR A 182 -7.38 -3.12 7.52
N ILE A 183 -6.07 -3.19 7.35
CA ILE A 183 -5.15 -2.17 7.84
C ILE A 183 -4.25 -1.76 6.68
N LEU A 184 -4.21 -0.46 6.44
CA LEU A 184 -3.36 0.20 5.48
C LEU A 184 -2.24 0.90 6.24
N TYR A 185 -1.00 0.65 5.84
CA TYR A 185 0.18 1.27 6.39
C TYR A 185 0.87 2.09 5.31
N GLU A 186 1.22 3.31 5.67
CA GLU A 186 1.94 4.25 4.83
C GLU A 186 3.19 4.70 5.58
N PHE A 187 4.37 4.47 5.02
CA PHE A 187 5.65 4.75 5.62
C PHE A 187 6.17 6.10 5.14
N LEU A 188 6.29 7.03 6.09
CA LEU A 188 6.70 8.40 5.86
C LEU A 188 8.13 8.59 6.33
N LYS A 189 9.08 8.43 5.41
CA LYS A 189 10.48 8.67 5.70
C LYS A 189 10.72 10.14 6.01
N ASN A 190 11.32 10.40 7.16
CA ASN A 190 11.69 11.72 7.59
C ASN A 190 13.14 12.02 7.20
N GLU A 191 13.31 12.79 6.11
CA GLU A 191 14.63 13.08 5.55
C GLU A 191 15.24 14.39 6.07
N THR A 192 14.44 15.21 6.76
CA THR A 192 14.83 16.60 7.04
C THR A 192 15.85 16.73 8.15
N GLY A 193 15.95 15.78 9.09
CA GLY A 193 16.82 15.86 10.28
C GLY A 193 16.46 16.98 11.28
N TYR A 194 15.74 18.02 10.86
CA TYR A 194 15.35 19.18 11.66
C TYR A 194 14.08 18.94 12.50
N ILE A 195 13.25 17.98 12.11
CA ILE A 195 12.04 17.58 12.81
C ILE A 195 12.21 16.11 13.13
N SER A 196 11.96 15.68 14.35
CA SER A 196 11.96 14.25 14.69
C SER A 196 10.67 13.55 14.22
N ASN A 197 10.67 12.23 14.09
CA ASN A 197 9.52 11.38 13.72
C ASN A 197 8.27 11.65 14.56
N ILE A 198 8.44 11.98 15.85
CA ILE A 198 7.33 12.34 16.76
C ILE A 198 6.63 13.65 16.36
N LYS A 199 7.37 14.60 15.76
CA LYS A 199 6.87 15.92 15.33
C LYS A 199 6.53 15.97 13.84
N ALA A 200 7.01 15.00 13.07
CA ALA A 200 6.72 14.86 11.64
C ALA A 200 5.23 14.60 11.43
N HIS A 201 4.64 15.27 10.44
CA HIS A 201 3.23 15.12 10.10
C HIS A 201 2.94 15.61 8.66
N PRO A 202 2.06 14.94 7.89
CA PRO A 202 1.69 15.35 6.54
C PRO A 202 1.17 16.77 6.40
N MET A 203 0.42 17.30 7.37
CA MET A 203 -0.09 18.69 7.35
C MET A 203 1.02 19.76 7.30
N ARG A 204 2.30 19.40 7.47
CA ARG A 204 3.42 20.34 7.29
C ARG A 204 3.74 20.63 5.82
N TYR A 205 3.44 19.69 4.92
CA TYR A 205 3.79 19.74 3.50
C TYR A 205 2.62 19.45 2.55
N SER A 206 1.51 18.94 3.06
CA SER A 206 0.26 18.73 2.33
C SER A 206 -0.78 19.78 2.71
N TRP A 207 -1.75 20.05 1.83
CA TRP A 207 -2.73 21.14 1.97
C TRP A 207 -2.06 22.52 2.12
N THR A 208 -0.94 22.70 1.43
CA THR A 208 -0.18 23.95 1.42
C THR A 208 -0.52 24.83 0.22
N ASN A 209 -1.27 24.30 -0.74
CA ASN A 209 -1.58 24.93 -2.03
C ASN A 209 -0.33 25.26 -2.86
N ARG A 210 0.79 24.57 -2.60
CA ARG A 210 2.03 24.65 -3.39
C ARG A 210 1.97 23.69 -4.57
N LYS A 211 2.83 23.92 -5.56
CA LYS A 211 2.92 23.07 -6.76
C LYS A 211 3.30 21.61 -6.44
N ASP A 212 4.06 21.40 -5.38
CA ASP A 212 4.56 20.12 -4.91
C ASP A 212 3.69 19.45 -3.84
N ASP A 213 2.49 19.98 -3.56
CA ASP A 213 1.55 19.47 -2.54
C ASP A 213 1.24 17.97 -2.71
N ASN A 214 1.31 17.22 -1.61
CA ASN A 214 1.12 15.78 -1.56
C ASN A 214 -0.27 15.35 -1.05
N LYS A 215 -1.22 16.28 -0.83
CA LYS A 215 -2.55 15.97 -0.28
C LYS A 215 -3.30 14.85 -1.01
N ARG A 216 -3.10 14.73 -2.33
CA ARG A 216 -3.74 13.68 -3.15
C ARG A 216 -3.41 12.27 -2.66
N LYS A 217 -2.18 12.01 -2.24
CA LYS A 217 -1.78 10.69 -1.71
C LYS A 217 -2.60 10.34 -0.48
N PHE A 218 -2.67 11.27 0.48
CA PHE A 218 -3.40 11.07 1.73
C PHE A 218 -4.91 11.00 1.53
N ILE A 219 -5.48 11.77 0.59
CA ILE A 219 -6.89 11.66 0.20
C ILE A 219 -7.17 10.29 -0.41
N SER A 220 -6.31 9.78 -1.28
CA SER A 220 -6.46 8.44 -1.87
C SER A 220 -6.39 7.33 -0.81
N LEU A 221 -5.43 7.41 0.11
CA LEU A 221 -5.33 6.49 1.26
C LEU A 221 -6.57 6.57 2.17
N TRP A 222 -7.08 7.77 2.42
CA TRP A 222 -8.30 7.98 3.19
C TRP A 222 -9.54 7.36 2.54
N ARG A 223 -9.72 7.58 1.23
CA ARG A 223 -10.79 6.94 0.45
C ARG A 223 -10.67 5.42 0.49
N ALA A 224 -9.44 4.90 0.39
CA ALA A 224 -9.17 3.47 0.50
C ALA A 224 -9.57 2.94 1.89
N LYS A 225 -9.12 3.57 2.97
CA LYS A 225 -9.54 3.24 4.34
C LYS A 225 -11.07 3.14 4.45
N ARG A 226 -11.78 4.18 3.99
CA ARG A 226 -13.25 4.23 4.03
C ARG A 226 -13.90 3.11 3.22
N TYR A 227 -13.39 2.82 2.03
CA TYR A 227 -13.92 1.76 1.18
C TYR A 227 -13.70 0.35 1.75
N PHE A 228 -12.55 0.14 2.38
CA PHE A 228 -12.25 -1.13 3.05
C PHE A 228 -12.89 -1.25 4.43
N GLU A 229 -13.53 -0.19 4.95
CA GLU A 229 -13.97 -0.11 6.35
C GLU A 229 -12.81 -0.46 7.31
N GLY A 230 -11.60 -0.01 6.96
CA GLY A 230 -10.35 -0.38 7.61
C GLY A 230 -9.75 0.71 8.50
N LYS A 231 -8.51 0.45 8.94
CA LYS A 231 -7.65 1.41 9.63
C LYS A 231 -6.56 1.92 8.69
N LEU A 232 -6.14 3.16 8.91
CA LEU A 232 -5.03 3.79 8.19
C LEU A 232 -4.00 4.28 9.20
N TYR A 233 -2.81 3.72 9.13
CA TYR A 233 -1.68 4.11 9.95
C TYR A 233 -0.61 4.79 9.11
N LEU A 234 -0.22 5.99 9.53
CA LEU A 234 0.92 6.70 8.96
C LEU A 234 2.11 6.55 9.89
N ILE A 235 3.18 5.94 9.40
CA ILE A 235 4.34 5.55 10.19
C ILE A 235 5.50 6.46 9.83
N ASN A 236 5.85 7.39 10.72
CA ASN A 236 7.03 8.22 10.53
C ASN A 236 8.27 7.50 11.07
N TYR A 237 9.28 7.41 10.24
CA TYR A 237 10.55 6.75 10.54
C TYR A 237 11.72 7.51 9.94
N SER A 238 12.94 7.17 10.37
CA SER A 238 14.18 7.64 9.76
C SER A 238 15.16 6.47 9.65
N ASN A 239 16.31 6.70 9.02
CA ASN A 239 17.38 5.71 8.96
C ASN A 239 18.13 5.56 10.31
N ASP A 240 17.90 6.46 11.27
CA ASP A 240 18.43 6.34 12.62
C ASP A 240 17.54 5.40 13.45
N LYS A 241 18.01 4.17 13.68
CA LYS A 241 17.29 3.18 14.48
C LYS A 241 17.08 3.58 15.94
N ASN A 242 17.83 4.58 16.45
CA ASN A 242 17.63 5.11 17.80
C ASN A 242 16.49 6.13 17.86
N GLU A 243 16.10 6.70 16.71
CA GLU A 243 14.96 7.58 16.65
C GLU A 243 13.67 6.77 16.80
N LYS A 244 12.80 7.20 17.73
CA LYS A 244 11.52 6.52 17.94
C LYS A 244 10.67 6.56 16.67
N ILE A 245 9.93 5.48 16.43
CA ILE A 245 8.87 5.43 15.42
C ILE A 245 7.65 6.17 15.96
N SER A 246 6.97 6.95 15.10
CA SER A 246 5.64 7.49 15.44
C SER A 246 4.58 6.94 14.51
N ILE A 247 3.46 6.53 15.09
CA ILE A 247 2.31 6.00 14.34
C ILE A 247 1.16 6.96 14.54
N SER A 248 0.56 7.42 13.44
CA SER A 248 -0.68 8.20 13.45
C SER A 248 -1.81 7.33 12.89
N GLU A 249 -2.76 6.96 13.75
CA GLU A 249 -4.04 6.38 13.33
C GLU A 249 -4.96 7.49 12.84
N VAL A 250 -5.25 7.49 11.54
CA VAL A 250 -6.12 8.51 10.94
C VAL A 250 -7.57 8.18 11.24
N ILE A 251 -8.18 8.94 12.16
CA ILE A 251 -9.58 8.76 12.55
C ILE A 251 -10.48 9.43 11.52
N ASP A 252 -10.22 10.71 11.21
CA ASP A 252 -10.98 11.50 10.25
C ASP A 252 -10.14 12.47 9.42
N LEU A 253 -10.58 12.71 8.18
CA LEU A 253 -9.89 13.55 7.19
C LEU A 253 -10.88 14.24 6.25
N SER A 254 -10.75 15.56 6.13
CA SER A 254 -11.36 16.39 5.09
C SER A 254 -10.47 16.43 3.85
N GLU A 255 -11.06 16.21 2.67
CA GLU A 255 -10.32 16.38 1.41
C GLU A 255 -9.85 17.84 1.21
N GLU A 256 -10.66 18.80 1.67
CA GLU A 256 -10.39 20.23 1.55
C GLU A 256 -9.40 20.73 2.59
N ASN A 257 -9.62 20.36 3.85
CA ASN A 257 -8.92 20.96 5.01
C ASN A 257 -7.85 20.04 5.62
N GLY A 258 -7.77 18.78 5.19
CA GLY A 258 -6.81 17.80 5.68
C GLY A 258 -7.29 17.07 6.93
N PHE A 259 -6.35 16.66 7.77
CA PHE A 259 -6.62 15.82 8.95
C PHE A 259 -7.59 16.53 9.90
N ILE A 260 -8.57 15.80 10.41
CA ILE A 260 -9.55 16.29 11.39
C ILE A 260 -9.30 15.66 12.75
N GLU A 261 -8.98 14.37 12.79
CA GLU A 261 -8.76 13.66 14.04
C GLU A 261 -7.76 12.51 13.85
N GLU A 262 -6.87 12.33 14.81
CA GLU A 262 -5.98 11.17 14.87
C GLU A 262 -5.65 10.74 16.30
N ASN A 263 -5.29 9.46 16.47
CA ASN A 263 -4.54 8.99 17.62
C ASN A 263 -3.07 8.84 17.25
N LYS A 264 -2.19 9.47 18.01
CA LYS A 264 -0.75 9.33 17.84
C LYS A 264 -0.15 8.42 18.89
N TYR A 265 0.74 7.56 18.46
CA TYR A 265 1.52 6.63 19.27
C TYR A 265 3.01 6.86 19.02
N CYS A 266 3.84 6.51 19.99
CA CYS A 266 5.28 6.55 19.87
C CYS A 266 5.92 5.33 20.55
N MET A 267 6.85 4.70 19.85
CA MET A 267 7.52 3.48 20.33
C MET A 267 8.90 3.33 19.71
N SER A 268 9.75 2.47 20.28
CA SER A 268 11.01 2.10 19.64
C SER A 268 10.77 1.17 18.44
N TYR A 269 11.76 1.05 17.55
CA TYR A 269 11.70 0.13 16.41
C TYR A 269 11.41 -1.32 16.85
N ASN A 270 12.09 -1.82 17.88
CA ASN A 270 11.88 -3.20 18.35
C ASN A 270 10.45 -3.44 18.86
N ILE A 271 9.85 -2.46 19.55
CA ILE A 271 8.45 -2.55 20.01
C ILE A 271 7.50 -2.50 18.81
N PHE A 272 7.80 -1.67 17.81
CA PHE A 272 7.03 -1.63 16.57
C PHE A 272 7.04 -2.96 15.81
N ILE A 273 8.21 -3.60 15.66
CA ILE A 273 8.30 -4.93 15.05
C ILE A 273 7.54 -5.97 15.86
N ALA A 274 7.72 -5.99 17.19
CA ALA A 274 6.99 -6.91 18.06
C ALA A 274 5.48 -6.74 17.94
N TRP A 275 5.01 -5.49 17.87
CA TRP A 275 3.60 -5.17 17.62
C TRP A 275 3.12 -5.73 16.28
N LEU A 276 3.85 -5.49 15.18
CA LEU A 276 3.51 -6.04 13.86
C LEU A 276 3.46 -7.58 13.86
N LYS A 277 4.43 -8.22 14.53
CA LYS A 277 4.45 -9.69 14.73
C LYS A 277 3.18 -10.14 15.45
N ASP A 278 2.77 -9.45 16.51
CA ASP A 278 1.62 -9.83 17.33
C ASP A 278 0.25 -9.53 16.70
N MET A 279 0.19 -8.82 15.58
CA MET A 279 -1.09 -8.52 14.91
C MET A 279 -1.88 -9.77 14.49
N HIS A 280 -1.26 -10.95 14.34
CA HIS A 280 -1.99 -12.20 14.10
C HIS A 280 -2.77 -12.70 15.33
N LYS A 281 -2.39 -12.26 16.54
CA LYS A 281 -3.08 -12.56 17.80
C LYS A 281 -4.28 -11.64 18.03
N TYR A 282 -4.44 -10.61 17.20
CA TYR A 282 -5.58 -9.70 17.27
C TYR A 282 -6.89 -10.49 17.08
N THR A 283 -7.84 -10.31 17.99
CA THR A 283 -9.15 -11.00 17.96
C THR A 283 -10.25 -10.05 18.35
N LYS A 284 -11.51 -10.42 18.12
CA LYS A 284 -12.67 -9.59 18.54
C LYS A 284 -12.71 -9.34 20.06
N LYS A 285 -12.10 -10.23 20.86
CA LYS A 285 -12.01 -10.09 22.32
C LYS A 285 -10.82 -9.25 22.77
N HIS A 286 -9.81 -9.08 21.91
CA HIS A 286 -8.58 -8.33 22.16
C HIS A 286 -8.34 -7.39 20.97
N ASN A 287 -9.27 -6.45 20.77
CA ASN A 287 -9.32 -5.57 19.61
C ASN A 287 -8.65 -4.20 19.85
N TYR A 288 -7.84 -4.05 20.91
CA TYR A 288 -7.28 -2.76 21.29
C TYR A 288 -5.75 -2.77 21.44
N TYR A 289 -5.01 -3.56 20.65
CA TYR A 289 -3.55 -3.67 20.82
C TYR A 289 -2.79 -2.31 20.87
N LEU A 290 -3.23 -1.29 20.12
CA LEU A 290 -2.62 0.03 20.25
C LEU A 290 -3.05 0.81 21.50
N SER A 291 -4.21 0.51 22.11
CA SER A 291 -4.66 1.18 23.34
C SER A 291 -3.75 0.94 24.53
N ASP A 292 -3.03 -0.18 24.53
CA ASP A 292 -2.08 -0.52 25.58
C ASP A 292 -0.83 0.37 25.53
N PHE A 293 -0.59 1.04 24.39
CA PHE A 293 0.47 2.01 24.26
C PHE A 293 -0.02 3.40 24.64
N ARG A 294 0.85 4.15 25.33
CA ARG A 294 0.64 5.58 25.58
C ARG A 294 0.37 6.28 24.25
N HIS A 295 -0.76 6.98 24.20
CA HIS A 295 -1.17 7.71 23.01
C HIS A 295 -1.66 9.10 23.36
N LYS A 296 -1.76 9.93 22.33
CA LYS A 296 -2.33 11.26 22.41
C LYS A 296 -3.31 11.43 21.27
N ASN A 297 -4.55 11.77 21.61
CA ASN A 297 -5.54 12.17 20.63
C ASN A 297 -5.28 13.63 20.22
N TYR A 298 -5.32 13.88 18.92
CA TYR A 298 -5.34 15.22 18.34
C TYR A 298 -6.69 15.37 17.64
N ASP A 299 -7.54 16.23 18.20
CA ASP A 299 -8.92 16.38 17.80
C ASP A 299 -9.12 17.46 16.72
N LYS A 300 -10.39 17.66 16.39
CA LYS A 300 -10.84 18.67 15.43
C LYS A 300 -10.35 20.07 15.78
N ASP A 301 -10.33 20.45 17.06
CA ASP A 301 -9.93 21.79 17.48
C ASP A 301 -8.42 21.99 17.29
N PHE A 302 -7.64 20.94 17.59
CA PHE A 302 -6.20 20.94 17.33
C PHE A 302 -5.89 21.16 15.85
N PHE A 303 -6.55 20.42 14.96
CA PHE A 303 -6.31 20.51 13.52
C PHE A 303 -6.90 21.77 12.87
N ALA A 304 -8.05 22.25 13.33
CA ALA A 304 -8.63 23.52 12.88
C ALA A 304 -7.65 24.70 13.09
N HIS A 305 -6.81 24.62 14.13
CA HIS A 305 -5.80 25.62 14.46
C HIS A 305 -4.37 25.15 14.14
N TRP A 306 -4.18 24.24 13.19
CA TRP A 306 -2.90 23.59 12.88
C TRP A 306 -1.71 24.55 12.82
N LYS A 307 -1.85 25.73 12.19
CA LYS A 307 -0.74 26.71 12.09
C LYS A 307 -0.17 27.12 13.46
N ALA A 308 -1.04 27.29 14.45
CA ALA A 308 -0.66 27.63 15.82
C ALA A 308 -0.31 26.38 16.64
N SER A 309 -1.08 25.30 16.49
CA SER A 309 -0.99 24.09 17.30
C SER A 309 0.15 23.13 16.89
N LYS A 310 0.69 23.24 15.66
CA LYS A 310 1.76 22.34 15.16
C LYS A 310 3.05 22.34 15.98
N LYS A 311 3.28 23.34 16.83
CA LYS A 311 4.41 23.40 17.78
C LYS A 311 4.21 22.46 18.96
N ASP A 312 2.95 22.14 19.27
CA ASP A 312 2.52 21.27 20.36
C ASP A 312 2.28 19.83 19.88
N TYR A 313 2.33 19.62 18.57
CA TYR A 313 2.31 18.29 17.96
C TYR A 313 3.52 17.47 18.43
N GLY A 314 3.24 16.30 18.99
CA GLY A 314 4.23 15.41 19.59
C GLY A 314 4.62 15.74 21.04
N LYS A 315 4.14 16.85 21.63
CA LYS A 315 4.41 17.15 23.06
C LYS A 315 3.77 16.10 23.96
N GLY A 316 4.53 15.64 24.95
CA GLY A 316 4.15 14.57 25.88
C GLY A 316 4.71 13.18 25.55
N PHE A 317 5.45 13.01 24.44
CA PHE A 317 6.16 11.76 24.14
C PHE A 317 7.67 11.80 24.46
N TYR A 318 8.17 12.97 24.86
CA TYR A 318 9.57 13.23 25.20
C TYR A 318 9.87 13.18 26.70
N ASP A 319 8.84 12.94 27.52
CA ASP A 319 8.97 12.84 28.98
C ASP A 319 9.47 11.45 29.39
#